data_AF-A0A060CH20-F1
#
_entry.id   AF-A0A060CH20-F1
#
_cell.length_a   1.000
_cell.length_b   1.000
_cell.length_c   1.000
_cell.angle_alpha   90.00
_cell.angle_beta   90.00
_cell.angle_gamma   90.00
#
_symmetry.space_group_name_H-M   'P 1'
#
loop_
_entity.id
_entity.type
_entity.pdbx_description
1 polymer ?
#
loop_
_entity_poly.entity_id
_entity_poly.type
_entity_poly.pdbx_seq_one_letter_code
_entity_poly.pdbx_strand_id
1 'polypeptide(L)' 'MNLRHPIPVAALTAMGLASAWMLAAFPARALDNGLARTPPMGWNSWNSFHCDVSARLVEATADAMVASGMKAA' A
#
# COMPACT_ATOMS: atom_id res chain seq x y z
N MET A 1 21.25 39.77 28.99
CA MET A 1 22.17 38.62 29.00
C MET A 1 21.84 37.74 27.80
N ASN A 2 22.68 37.81 26.76
CA ASN A 2 22.55 37.03 25.52
C ASN A 2 23.06 35.61 25.76
N LEU A 3 22.20 34.59 25.74
CA LEU A 3 22.64 33.18 25.72
C LEU A 3 22.71 32.70 24.27
N ARG A 4 23.91 32.72 23.70
CA ARG A 4 24.25 31.98 22.48
C ARG A 4 24.96 30.69 22.91
N HIS A 5 24.21 29.62 23.12
CA HIS A 5 24.81 28.31 23.32
C HIS A 5 25.10 27.68 21.96
N PRO A 6 26.37 27.39 21.60
CA PRO A 6 26.66 26.65 20.38
C PRO A 6 26.13 25.22 20.54
N ILE A 7 25.35 24.75 19.56
CA ILE A 7 24.88 23.37 19.52
C ILE A 7 26.12 22.47 19.42
N PRO A 8 26.33 21.51 20.34
CA PRO A 8 27.51 20.66 20.31
C PRO A 8 27.50 19.79 19.05
N VAL A 9 28.64 19.67 18.36
CA VAL A 9 28.82 18.83 17.16
C VAL A 9 28.38 17.37 17.38
N ALA A 10 28.42 16.89 18.63
CA ALA A 10 27.88 15.59 19.04
C ALA A 10 26.36 15.42 18.83
N ALA A 11 25.58 16.51 18.86
CA ALA A 11 24.14 16.47 18.57
C ALA A 11 23.85 16.29 17.07
N LEU A 12 24.74 16.79 16.19
CA LEU A 12 24.61 16.66 14.74
C LEU A 12 24.92 15.24 14.23
N THR A 13 25.88 14.54 14.85
CA THR A 13 26.22 13.14 14.49
C THR A 13 25.17 12.14 14.96
N ALA A 14 24.54 12.35 16.12
CA ALA A 14 23.43 11.53 16.60
C ALA A 14 22.18 11.62 15.71
N MET A 15 21.89 12.80 15.14
CA MET A 15 20.80 12.98 14.17
C MET A 15 21.09 12.31 12.81
N GLY A 16 22.35 12.29 12.37
CA GLY A 16 22.77 11.62 11.13
C GLY A 16 22.64 10.09 11.19
N LEU A 17 22.94 9.48 12.33
CA LEU A 17 22.74 8.04 12.52
C LEU A 17 21.25 7.69 12.61
N ALA A 18 20.46 8.42 13.38
CA ALA A 18 19.02 8.18 13.49
C ALA A 18 18.28 8.29 12.14
N SER A 19 18.71 9.21 11.27
CA SER A 19 18.14 9.36 9.91
C SER A 19 18.53 8.22 8.96
N ALA A 20 19.73 7.65 9.08
CA ALA A 20 20.12 6.46 8.32
C ALA A 20 19.32 5.20 8.71
N TRP A 21 18.97 5.04 9.99
CA TRP A 21 18.11 3.94 10.45
C TRP A 21 16.64 4.11 10.01
N MET A 22 16.15 5.34 9.85
CA MET A 22 14.81 5.62 9.31
C MET A 22 14.69 5.36 7.81
N LEU A 23 15.80 5.43 7.07
CA LEU A 23 15.84 5.14 5.63
C LEU A 23 16.06 3.65 5.32
N ALA A 24 16.33 2.82 6.34
CA ALA A 24 16.43 1.38 6.18
C ALA A 24 15.03 0.78 5.95
N ALA A 25 14.68 0.56 4.69
CA ALA A 25 13.50 -0.22 4.33
C ALA A 25 13.74 -1.70 4.67
N PHE A 26 13.05 -2.19 5.71
CA PHE A 26 12.98 -3.63 5.93
C PHE A 26 12.17 -4.28 4.80
N PRO A 27 12.62 -5.40 4.22
CA PRO A 27 11.84 -6.11 3.23
C PRO A 27 10.51 -6.56 3.84
N ALA A 28 9.41 -6.33 3.12
CA ALA A 28 8.11 -6.82 3.54
C ALA A 28 8.14 -8.35 3.60
N ARG A 29 7.63 -8.93 4.70
CA ARG A 29 7.48 -10.39 4.80
C ARG A 29 6.21 -10.78 4.05
N ALA A 30 6.37 -11.43 2.90
CA ALA A 30 5.25 -12.01 2.17
C ALA A 30 4.90 -13.40 2.73
N LEU A 31 3.63 -13.80 2.59
CA LEU A 31 3.19 -15.16 2.83
C LEU A 31 3.64 -16.06 1.67
N ASP A 32 4.46 -17.08 1.94
CA ASP A 32 4.98 -17.99 0.91
C ASP A 32 4.00 -19.15 0.64
N ASN A 33 2.82 -18.82 0.11
CA ASN A 33 1.78 -19.80 -0.24
C ASN A 33 1.63 -19.98 -1.77
N GLY A 34 2.56 -19.44 -2.56
CA GLY A 34 2.53 -19.50 -4.02
C GLY A 34 1.54 -18.55 -4.71
N LEU A 35 0.77 -17.73 -3.99
CA LEU A 35 -0.18 -16.77 -4.56
C LEU A 35 0.43 -15.36 -4.70
N ALA A 36 -0.33 -14.44 -5.34
CA ALA A 36 0.01 -13.03 -5.49
C ALA A 36 1.43 -12.75 -6.03
N ARG A 37 1.92 -13.61 -6.94
CA ARG A 37 3.22 -13.46 -7.61
C ARG A 37 3.26 -12.23 -8.52
N THR A 38 2.11 -11.84 -9.03
CA THR A 38 1.83 -10.53 -9.65
C THR A 38 0.74 -9.83 -8.84
N PRO A 39 0.62 -8.49 -8.94
CA PRO A 39 -0.50 -7.79 -8.33
C PRO A 39 -1.85 -8.42 -8.76
N PRO A 40 -2.75 -8.74 -7.82
CA PRO A 40 -4.05 -9.31 -8.18
C PRO A 40 -4.90 -8.27 -8.91
N MET A 41 -5.48 -8.66 -10.04
CA MET A 41 -6.41 -7.82 -10.80
C MET A 41 -7.85 -8.30 -10.58
N GLY A 42 -8.81 -7.38 -10.60
CA GLY A 42 -10.21 -7.70 -10.39
C GLY A 42 -11.09 -6.47 -10.23
N TRP A 43 -12.22 -6.65 -9.54
CA TRP A 43 -13.22 -5.61 -9.31
C TRP A 43 -13.62 -5.56 -7.83
N ASN A 44 -14.03 -4.38 -7.37
CA ASN A 44 -14.56 -4.15 -6.04
C ASN A 44 -15.87 -3.33 -6.12
N SER A 45 -16.91 -3.77 -5.42
CA SER A 45 -18.24 -3.15 -5.46
C SER A 45 -18.33 -1.82 -4.72
N TRP A 46 -17.45 -1.57 -3.74
CA TRP A 46 -17.65 -0.52 -2.74
C TRP A 46 -17.70 0.86 -3.36
N ASN A 47 -16.79 1.18 -4.28
CA ASN A 47 -16.70 2.52 -4.86
C ASN A 47 -17.96 2.93 -5.64
N SER A 48 -18.70 1.97 -6.17
CA SER A 48 -19.88 2.23 -7.01
C SER A 48 -21.21 1.99 -6.29
N PHE A 49 -21.26 1.01 -5.39
CA PHE A 49 -22.53 0.51 -4.85
C PHE A 49 -22.65 0.61 -3.33
N HIS A 50 -21.55 0.88 -2.61
CA HIS A 50 -21.53 0.97 -1.14
C HIS A 50 -22.23 -0.24 -0.48
N CYS A 51 -23.33 -0.01 0.24
CA CYS A 51 -24.12 -1.05 0.91
C CYS A 51 -25.15 -1.73 0.00
N ASP A 52 -25.44 -1.19 -1.18
CA ASP A 52 -26.48 -1.67 -2.10
C ASP A 52 -25.97 -2.84 -2.97
N VAL A 53 -25.45 -3.87 -2.33
CA VAL A 53 -24.90 -5.07 -2.97
C VAL A 53 -25.89 -6.23 -2.86
N SER A 54 -26.05 -6.98 -3.94
CA SER A 54 -26.89 -8.19 -3.98
C SER A 54 -26.22 -9.29 -4.82
N ALA A 55 -26.64 -10.55 -4.64
CA ALA A 55 -26.12 -11.67 -5.43
C ALA A 55 -26.28 -11.43 -6.94
N ARG A 56 -27.47 -10.96 -7.36
CA ARG A 56 -27.77 -10.62 -8.75
C ARG A 56 -26.81 -9.57 -9.33
N LEU A 57 -26.44 -8.55 -8.54
CA LEU A 57 -25.49 -7.53 -8.97
C LEU A 57 -24.10 -8.15 -9.21
N VAL A 58 -23.64 -9.02 -8.30
CA VAL A 58 -22.33 -9.66 -8.41
C VAL A 58 -22.27 -10.58 -9.63
N GLU A 59 -23.32 -11.38 -9.86
CA GLU A 59 -23.43 -12.25 -11.04
C GLU A 59 -23.42 -11.44 -12.35
N ALA A 60 -24.26 -10.40 -12.44
CA ALA A 60 -24.29 -9.54 -13.62
C ALA A 60 -22.95 -8.79 -13.86
N THR A 61 -22.24 -8.41 -12.79
CA THR A 61 -20.92 -7.78 -12.92
C THR A 61 -19.89 -8.79 -13.43
N ALA A 62 -19.93 -10.04 -12.97
CA ALA A 62 -19.07 -11.10 -13.47
C ALA A 62 -19.29 -11.36 -14.97
N ASP A 63 -20.56 -11.42 -15.40
CA ASP A 63 -20.90 -11.55 -16.82
C ASP A 63 -20.38 -10.36 -17.65
N ALA A 64 -20.53 -9.14 -17.13
CA ALA A 64 -20.02 -7.93 -17.79
C ALA A 64 -18.49 -7.91 -17.91
N MET A 65 -17.75 -8.40 -16.90
CA MET A 65 -16.29 -8.52 -16.95
C MET A 65 -15.82 -9.50 -18.04
N VAL A 66 -16.58 -10.56 -18.29
CA VAL A 66 -16.29 -11.50 -19.39
C VAL A 66 -16.63 -10.86 -20.73
N ALA A 67 -17.84 -10.30 -20.86
CA ALA A 67 -18.32 -9.71 -22.11
C ALA A 67 -17.48 -8.52 -22.59
N SER A 68 -16.94 -7.73 -21.65
CA SER A 68 -16.05 -6.60 -21.95
C SER A 68 -14.59 -7.00 -22.23
N GLY A 69 -14.24 -8.28 -22.06
CA GLY A 69 -12.86 -8.76 -22.22
C GLY A 69 -11.94 -8.50 -21.03
N MET A 70 -12.42 -7.87 -19.95
CA MET A 70 -11.63 -7.56 -18.75
C MET A 70 -11.01 -8.80 -18.10
N LYS A 71 -11.65 -9.97 -18.24
CA LYS A 71 -11.10 -11.26 -17.80
C LYS A 71 -9.78 -11.64 -18.50
N ALA A 72 -9.63 -11.23 -19.77
CA ALA A 72 -8.50 -11.63 -20.62
C ALA A 72 -7.36 -10.59 -20.63
N ALA A 73 -7.56 -9.44 -19.97
CA ALA A 73 -6.61 -8.34 -19.89
C ALA A 73 -5.45 -8.64 -18.93
#